data_AF-A0A3C0FAR4-F1
#
_entry.id   AF-A0A3C0FAR4-F1
#
_cell.length_a   1.000
_cell.length_b   1.000
_cell.length_c   1.000
_cell.angle_alpha   90.00
_cell.angle_beta   90.00
_cell.angle_gamma   90.00
#
_symmetry.space_group_name_H-M   'P 1'
#
loop_
_entity.id
_entity.type
_entity.pdbx_description
1 polymer ?
#
loop_
_entity_poly.entity_id
_entity_poly.type
_entity_poly.pdbx_seq_one_letter_code
_entity_poly.pdbx_strand_id
1 'polypeptide(L)'
;MRLWRYLKPFWPGITLVVCLVALQSIAQLYLPNLMATIVDRGVARNDIPLIWRTGTLMLGVTLVAGIAAISSGYLSARISAGFGRALRSRVFSHVETFSLAEFDRLGTASLIVRTTNDVTQVQNTALMVLRMVISAPITTIGGVGMAISLDPQLSLILAAVIPLLVVSVFLVARIVLAMFRAVQRHLDKLNLVFRENLTGIRVIRAFDRADHEQRRVEAVNRDLTEISLKVHRTMAIMMPFVMLVLNATTVAAFWVGAYRVDAGQLEVGALMAFIQYAMQILMALLMMSMIFVMLPRAAASAERINEVLDTAPAVMDPPVTRLPGSARGELEFRDVSFTYPGATRPALDRVSFVARPGEITAVIGGTGSGKSTAVNLTLRFYDATRGSVLVDGVDVREWAQAELRGRIGYVSQKSVLFSGTVAENLRYGRDGATDEEVRHAAGVAQALEFITALPQGLDNPLA
;
A
#
# COMPACT_ATOMS: atom_id res chain seq x y z
N MET A 1 5.03 -13.61 -7.66
CA MET A 1 4.09 -12.93 -6.75
C MET A 1 2.68 -13.48 -6.94
N ARG A 2 2.07 -14.14 -5.94
CA ARG A 2 0.72 -14.75 -6.03
C ARG A 2 -0.40 -13.75 -6.40
N LEU A 3 -0.20 -12.45 -6.14
CA LEU A 3 -1.16 -11.39 -6.41
C LEU A 3 -1.31 -11.07 -7.92
N TRP A 4 -0.33 -11.42 -8.76
CA TRP A 4 -0.41 -11.15 -10.20
C TRP A 4 -1.52 -11.93 -10.90
N ARG A 5 -2.11 -12.94 -10.24
CA ARG A 5 -3.32 -13.60 -10.74
C ARG A 5 -4.49 -12.64 -10.95
N TYR A 6 -4.56 -11.54 -10.19
CA TYR A 6 -5.59 -10.51 -10.35
C TYR A 6 -5.34 -9.60 -11.57
N LEU A 7 -4.18 -9.70 -12.22
CA LEU A 7 -3.91 -9.07 -13.51
C LEU A 7 -4.37 -9.93 -14.70
N LYS A 8 -4.69 -11.22 -14.50
CA LYS A 8 -5.13 -12.12 -15.58
C LYS A 8 -6.30 -11.57 -16.41
N PRO A 9 -7.35 -10.96 -15.82
CA PRO A 9 -8.45 -10.40 -16.61
C PRO A 9 -8.01 -9.26 -17.55
N PHE A 10 -6.86 -8.64 -17.28
CA PHE A 10 -6.33 -7.50 -18.03
C PHE A 10 -5.24 -7.90 -19.04
N TRP A 11 -4.96 -9.18 -19.23
CA TRP A 11 -3.92 -9.70 -20.14
C TRP A 11 -3.93 -9.05 -21.54
N PRO A 12 -5.07 -8.87 -22.24
CA PRO A 12 -5.06 -8.29 -23.58
C PRO A 12 -4.61 -6.82 -23.54
N GLY A 13 -5.06 -6.08 -22.52
CA GLY A 13 -4.65 -4.70 -22.30
C GLY A 13 -3.16 -4.59 -21.95
N ILE A 14 -2.63 -5.53 -21.15
CA ILE A 14 -1.21 -5.56 -20.80
C ILE A 14 -0.36 -5.78 -22.06
N THR A 15 -0.73 -6.73 -22.92
CA THR A 15 -0.03 -6.97 -24.18
C THR A 15 -0.06 -5.73 -25.07
N LEU A 16 -1.21 -5.05 -25.17
CA LEU A 16 -1.31 -3.80 -25.92
C LEU A 16 -0.43 -2.70 -25.32
N VAL A 17 -0.37 -2.55 -23.98
CA VAL A 17 0.54 -1.60 -23.32
C VAL A 17 1.99 -1.91 -23.67
N VAL A 18 2.41 -3.17 -23.57
CA VAL A 18 3.78 -3.59 -23.89
C VAL A 18 4.12 -3.20 -25.33
N CYS A 19 3.23 -3.48 -26.28
CA CYS A 19 3.41 -3.11 -27.69
C CYS A 19 3.51 -1.59 -27.88
N LEU A 20 2.65 -0.80 -27.22
CA LEU A 20 2.66 0.66 -27.32
C LEU A 20 3.91 1.27 -26.68
N VAL A 21 4.36 0.75 -25.54
CA VAL A 21 5.61 1.19 -24.88
C VAL A 21 6.83 0.83 -25.72
N ALA A 22 6.84 -0.35 -26.35
CA ALA A 22 7.89 -0.76 -27.27
C ALA A 22 7.90 0.15 -28.51
N LEU A 23 6.74 0.39 -29.13
CA LEU A 23 6.60 1.30 -30.26
C LEU A 23 7.08 2.71 -29.92
N GLN A 24 6.67 3.24 -28.76
CA GLN A 24 7.13 4.53 -28.25
C GLN A 24 8.66 4.55 -28.11
N SER A 25 9.24 3.55 -27.45
CA SER A 25 10.69 3.50 -27.17
C SER A 25 11.50 3.38 -28.46
N ILE A 26 11.06 2.55 -29.42
CA ILE A 26 11.68 2.40 -30.73
C ILE A 26 11.57 3.69 -31.54
N ALA A 27 10.40 4.34 -31.56
CA ALA A 27 10.21 5.61 -32.26
C ALA A 27 11.13 6.71 -31.68
N GLN A 28 11.27 6.78 -30.36
CA GLN A 28 12.19 7.71 -29.69
C GLN A 28 13.67 7.43 -30.03
N LEU A 29 14.05 6.15 -30.13
CA LEU A 29 15.38 5.73 -30.57
C LEU A 29 15.62 5.97 -32.07
N TYR A 30 14.58 6.15 -32.88
CA TYR A 30 14.75 6.44 -34.29
C TYR A 30 15.04 7.93 -34.57
N LEU A 31 14.58 8.83 -33.69
CA LEU A 31 14.73 10.29 -33.88
C LEU A 31 16.18 10.78 -34.01
N PRO A 32 17.17 10.32 -33.21
CA PRO A 32 18.55 10.79 -33.35
C PRO A 32 19.15 10.45 -34.73
N ASN A 33 18.82 9.30 -35.30
CA ASN A 33 19.28 8.89 -36.64
C ASN A 33 18.72 9.79 -37.76
N LEU A 34 17.44 10.18 -37.65
CA LEU A 34 16.86 11.15 -38.58
C LEU A 34 17.54 12.52 -38.46
N MET A 35 17.90 12.92 -37.24
CA MET A 35 18.65 14.14 -37.00
C MET A 35 20.05 14.08 -37.65
N ALA A 36 20.78 12.97 -37.48
CA ALA A 36 22.05 12.74 -38.17
C ALA A 36 21.90 12.84 -39.70
N THR A 37 20.87 12.21 -40.26
CA THR A 37 20.59 12.26 -41.71
C THR A 37 20.38 13.68 -42.22
N ILE A 38 19.66 14.53 -41.46
CA ILE A 38 19.46 15.94 -41.79
C ILE A 38 20.80 16.68 -41.84
N VAL A 39 21.66 16.46 -40.85
CA VAL A 39 22.96 17.16 -40.77
C VAL A 39 23.92 16.67 -41.86
N ASP A 40 24.12 15.35 -41.95
CA ASP A 40 25.19 14.75 -42.76
C ASP A 40 24.87 14.70 -44.25
N ARG A 41 23.59 14.52 -44.60
CA ARG A 41 23.16 14.42 -46.01
C ARG A 41 22.38 15.62 -46.48
N GLY A 42 21.67 16.30 -45.59
CA GLY A 42 20.89 17.50 -45.91
C GLY A 42 21.76 18.75 -45.89
N VAL A 43 22.15 19.18 -44.69
CA VAL A 43 22.88 20.44 -44.46
C VAL A 43 24.26 20.40 -45.11
N ALA A 44 25.05 19.36 -44.88
CA ALA A 44 26.40 19.26 -45.43
C ALA A 44 26.44 19.25 -46.99
N ARG A 45 25.34 18.81 -47.64
CA ARG A 45 25.24 18.76 -49.12
C ARG A 45 24.31 19.83 -49.70
N ASN A 46 23.80 20.76 -48.89
CA ASN A 46 22.79 21.75 -49.27
C ASN A 46 21.52 21.15 -49.94
N ASP A 47 21.11 19.94 -49.55
CA ASP A 47 19.90 19.28 -50.06
C ASP A 47 18.67 19.68 -49.22
N ILE A 48 18.08 20.84 -49.55
CA ILE A 48 16.88 21.38 -48.89
C ILE A 48 15.68 20.42 -48.99
N PRO A 49 15.39 19.79 -50.14
CA PRO A 49 14.32 18.78 -50.23
C PRO A 49 14.48 17.62 -49.23
N LEU A 50 15.69 17.09 -49.05
CA LEU A 50 15.96 16.02 -48.08
C LEU A 50 15.69 16.49 -46.64
N ILE A 51 16.06 17.71 -46.30
CA ILE A 51 15.80 18.31 -44.97
C ILE A 51 14.29 18.35 -44.71
N TRP A 52 13.48 18.86 -45.66
CA TRP A 52 12.03 18.91 -45.50
C TRP A 52 11.39 17.53 -45.42
N ARG A 53 11.82 16.58 -46.26
CA ARG A 53 11.29 15.21 -46.25
C ARG A 53 11.61 14.49 -44.93
N THR A 54 12.85 14.58 -44.47
CA THR A 54 13.31 13.93 -43.24
C THR A 54 12.73 14.62 -42.00
N GLY A 55 12.66 15.95 -42.00
CA GLY A 55 12.01 16.72 -40.94
C GLY A 55 10.51 16.41 -40.82
N THR A 56 9.81 16.28 -41.94
CA THR A 56 8.39 15.86 -41.94
C THR A 56 8.23 14.44 -41.42
N LEU A 57 9.14 13.52 -41.79
CA LEU A 57 9.17 12.17 -41.22
C LEU A 57 9.43 12.20 -39.71
N MET A 58 10.35 13.05 -39.22
CA MET A 58 10.59 13.23 -37.77
C MET A 58 9.35 13.69 -37.03
N LEU A 59 8.57 14.63 -37.60
CA LEU A 59 7.29 15.06 -37.03
C LEU A 59 6.29 13.90 -36.99
N GLY A 60 6.19 13.11 -38.05
CA GLY A 60 5.34 11.92 -38.10
C GLY A 60 5.73 10.87 -37.05
N VAL A 61 7.01 10.56 -36.91
CA VAL A 61 7.55 9.63 -35.90
C VAL A 61 7.29 10.15 -34.48
N THR A 62 7.47 11.45 -34.26
CA THR A 62 7.20 12.10 -32.97
C THR A 62 5.72 12.04 -32.62
N LEU A 63 4.83 12.26 -33.59
CA LEU A 63 3.39 12.14 -33.41
C LEU A 63 2.99 10.71 -33.03
N VAL A 64 3.52 9.70 -33.74
CA VAL A 64 3.29 8.28 -33.43
C VAL A 64 3.80 7.93 -32.02
N ALA A 65 5.00 8.38 -31.65
CA ALA A 65 5.54 8.19 -30.31
C ALA A 65 4.67 8.86 -29.23
N GLY A 66 4.18 10.07 -29.49
CA GLY A 66 3.29 10.81 -28.60
C GLY A 66 1.95 10.11 -28.39
N ILE A 67 1.30 9.65 -29.47
CA ILE A 67 0.06 8.86 -29.40
C ILE A 67 0.31 7.58 -28.60
N ALA A 68 1.38 6.84 -28.91
CA ALA A 68 1.73 5.62 -28.19
C ALA A 68 1.99 5.88 -26.69
N ALA A 69 2.65 6.99 -26.34
CA ALA A 69 2.90 7.40 -24.96
C ALA A 69 1.60 7.73 -24.20
N ILE A 70 0.68 8.48 -24.82
CA ILE A 70 -0.60 8.84 -24.22
C ILE A 70 -1.49 7.60 -24.06
N SER A 71 -1.62 6.79 -25.12
CA SER A 71 -2.43 5.57 -25.11
C SER A 71 -1.91 4.54 -24.11
N SER A 72 -0.59 4.29 -24.08
CA SER A 72 0.02 3.39 -23.08
C SER A 72 -0.13 3.94 -21.67
N GLY A 73 0.01 5.26 -21.46
CA GLY A 73 -0.20 5.92 -20.18
C GLY A 73 -1.62 5.74 -19.65
N TYR A 74 -2.62 6.03 -20.49
CA TYR A 74 -4.03 5.85 -20.15
C TYR A 74 -4.38 4.39 -19.86
N LEU A 75 -3.97 3.46 -20.73
CA LEU A 75 -4.28 2.05 -20.58
C LEU A 75 -3.58 1.44 -19.35
N SER A 76 -2.32 1.80 -19.10
CA SER A 76 -1.58 1.38 -17.90
C SER A 76 -2.26 1.87 -16.61
N ALA A 77 -2.75 3.12 -16.60
CA ALA A 77 -3.49 3.67 -15.46
C ALA A 77 -4.81 2.93 -15.23
N ARG A 78 -5.58 2.65 -16.30
CA ARG A 78 -6.83 1.87 -16.23
C ARG A 78 -6.60 0.45 -15.71
N ILE A 79 -5.60 -0.25 -16.24
CA ILE A 79 -5.25 -1.61 -15.81
C ILE A 79 -4.81 -1.62 -14.35
N SER A 80 -3.93 -0.69 -13.95
CA SER A 80 -3.41 -0.64 -12.58
C SER A 80 -4.51 -0.29 -11.58
N ALA A 81 -5.39 0.66 -11.91
CA ALA A 81 -6.54 0.99 -11.07
C ALA A 81 -7.56 -0.16 -11.00
N GLY A 82 -7.80 -0.87 -12.09
CA GLY A 82 -8.65 -2.06 -12.14
C GLY A 82 -8.10 -3.20 -11.26
N PHE A 83 -6.79 -3.45 -11.34
CA PHE A 83 -6.08 -4.38 -10.47
C PHE A 83 -6.18 -3.98 -8.99
N GLY A 84 -5.93 -2.71 -8.67
CA GLY A 84 -6.05 -2.19 -7.31
C GLY A 84 -7.47 -2.31 -6.76
N ARG A 85 -8.49 -2.05 -7.58
CA ARG A 85 -9.91 -2.25 -7.22
C ARG A 85 -10.22 -3.72 -6.91
N ALA A 86 -9.82 -4.63 -7.80
CA ALA A 86 -10.06 -6.07 -7.62
C ALA A 86 -9.36 -6.60 -6.36
N LEU A 87 -8.12 -6.18 -6.13
CA LEU A 87 -7.37 -6.57 -4.95
C LEU A 87 -7.99 -5.99 -3.67
N ARG A 88 -8.34 -4.70 -3.66
CA ARG A 88 -8.97 -4.04 -2.51
C ARG A 88 -10.29 -4.70 -2.13
N SER A 89 -11.16 -4.92 -3.12
CA SER A 89 -12.45 -5.58 -2.91
C SER A 89 -12.27 -6.97 -2.28
N ARG A 90 -11.32 -7.77 -2.80
CA ARG A 90 -11.10 -9.11 -2.27
C ARG A 90 -10.50 -9.12 -0.86
N VAL A 91 -9.55 -8.23 -0.58
CA VAL A 91 -8.99 -8.10 0.78
C VAL A 91 -10.08 -7.66 1.75
N PHE A 92 -10.87 -6.65 1.38
CA PHE A 92 -11.95 -6.13 2.22
C PHE A 92 -13.02 -7.20 2.51
N SER A 93 -13.55 -7.85 1.48
CA SER A 93 -14.56 -8.91 1.66
C SER A 93 -14.02 -10.11 2.44
N HIS A 94 -12.72 -10.41 2.36
CA HIS A 94 -12.11 -11.46 3.17
C HIS A 94 -12.01 -11.05 4.65
N VAL A 95 -11.62 -9.80 4.93
CA VAL A 95 -11.57 -9.26 6.30
C VAL A 95 -12.96 -9.20 6.93
N GLU A 96 -14.03 -8.97 6.17
CA GLU A 96 -15.40 -9.02 6.69
C GLU A 96 -15.82 -10.42 7.17
N THR A 97 -15.13 -11.49 6.73
CA THR A 97 -15.39 -12.85 7.21
C THR A 97 -14.65 -13.20 8.51
N PHE A 98 -13.78 -12.32 8.99
CA PHE A 98 -12.98 -12.58 10.18
C PHE A 98 -13.80 -12.48 11.47
N SER A 99 -13.47 -13.36 12.41
CA SER A 99 -13.93 -13.28 13.80
C SER A 99 -13.05 -12.31 14.59
N LEU A 100 -13.44 -11.98 15.84
CA LEU A 100 -12.60 -11.15 16.70
C LEU A 100 -11.19 -11.74 16.92
N ALA A 101 -11.02 -13.06 16.80
CA ALA A 101 -9.71 -13.70 16.95
C ALA A 101 -8.68 -13.21 15.93
N GLU A 102 -9.08 -13.04 14.67
CA GLU A 102 -8.18 -12.54 13.63
C GLU A 102 -7.89 -11.04 13.81
N PHE A 103 -8.87 -10.26 14.27
CA PHE A 103 -8.68 -8.84 14.60
C PHE A 103 -7.70 -8.65 15.75
N ASP A 104 -7.77 -9.51 16.78
CA ASP A 104 -6.84 -9.48 17.92
C ASP A 104 -5.42 -9.93 17.50
N ARG A 105 -5.30 -10.88 16.57
CA ARG A 105 -4.00 -11.36 16.05
C ARG A 105 -3.32 -10.38 15.08
N LEU A 106 -4.07 -9.87 14.10
CA LEU A 106 -3.53 -9.04 13.02
C LEU A 106 -3.54 -7.55 13.36
N GLY A 107 -4.44 -7.13 14.26
CA GLY A 107 -4.65 -5.76 14.70
C GLY A 107 -5.48 -4.93 13.71
N THR A 108 -6.57 -4.31 14.19
CA THR A 108 -7.47 -3.46 13.37
C THR A 108 -6.72 -2.37 12.59
N ALA A 109 -5.77 -1.67 13.24
CA ALA A 109 -4.98 -0.63 12.58
C ALA A 109 -4.12 -1.18 11.43
N SER A 110 -3.58 -2.39 11.59
CA SER A 110 -2.79 -3.08 10.57
C SER A 110 -3.68 -3.54 9.41
N LEU A 111 -4.88 -4.07 9.68
CA LEU A 111 -5.85 -4.43 8.65
C LEU A 111 -6.30 -3.23 7.81
N ILE A 112 -6.47 -2.05 8.42
CA ILE A 112 -6.75 -0.80 7.70
C ILE A 112 -5.61 -0.45 6.75
N VAL A 113 -4.36 -0.45 7.23
CA VAL A 113 -3.17 -0.14 6.39
C VAL A 113 -3.04 -1.14 5.24
N ARG A 114 -3.27 -2.43 5.50
CA ARG A 114 -3.19 -3.50 4.50
C ARG A 114 -4.25 -3.38 3.40
N THR A 115 -5.45 -2.91 3.75
CA THR A 115 -6.57 -2.74 2.82
C THR A 115 -6.48 -1.43 2.02
N THR A 116 -5.77 -0.43 2.55
CA THR A 116 -5.65 0.90 1.96
C THR A 116 -4.28 1.12 1.31
N ASN A 117 -3.25 1.41 2.12
CA ASN A 117 -1.92 1.82 1.70
C ASN A 117 -1.18 0.70 0.97
N ASP A 118 -1.22 -0.54 1.47
CA ASP A 118 -0.51 -1.64 0.82
C ASP A 118 -1.09 -1.96 -0.55
N VAL A 119 -2.42 -1.94 -0.70
CA VAL A 119 -3.05 -2.12 -2.01
C VAL A 119 -2.64 -1.00 -2.98
N THR A 120 -2.61 0.24 -2.51
CA THR A 120 -2.15 1.39 -3.32
C THR A 120 -0.67 1.25 -3.72
N GLN A 121 0.18 0.76 -2.81
CA GLN A 121 1.60 0.52 -3.10
C GLN A 121 1.78 -0.54 -4.20
N VAL A 122 1.05 -1.65 -4.12
CA VAL A 122 1.11 -2.71 -5.15
C VAL A 122 0.48 -2.23 -6.47
N GLN A 123 -0.59 -1.44 -6.42
CA GLN A 123 -1.18 -0.78 -7.60
C GLN A 123 -0.19 0.16 -8.30
N ASN A 124 0.48 1.04 -7.56
CA ASN A 124 1.48 1.95 -8.11
C ASN A 124 2.68 1.20 -8.69
N THR A 125 3.02 0.06 -8.08
CA THR A 125 4.06 -0.83 -8.61
C THR A 125 3.65 -1.44 -9.94
N ALA A 126 2.39 -1.88 -10.09
CA ALA A 126 1.87 -2.36 -11.37
C ALA A 126 1.95 -1.27 -12.45
N LEU A 127 1.58 -0.03 -12.12
CA LEU A 127 1.67 1.12 -13.04
C LEU A 127 3.11 1.39 -13.48
N MET A 128 4.04 1.36 -12.51
CA MET A 128 5.46 1.54 -12.77
C MET A 128 6.04 0.41 -13.63
N VAL A 129 5.64 -0.84 -13.38
CA VAL A 129 6.07 -2.00 -14.19
C VAL A 129 5.61 -1.86 -15.63
N LEU A 130 4.33 -1.53 -15.83
CA LEU A 130 3.72 -1.38 -17.14
C LEU A 130 4.32 -0.25 -17.99
N ARG A 131 4.97 0.75 -17.37
CA ARG A 131 5.54 1.91 -18.06
C ARG A 131 7.06 1.92 -18.01
N MET A 132 7.62 2.10 -16.82
CA MET A 132 9.05 2.35 -16.62
C MET A 132 9.88 1.08 -16.74
N VAL A 133 9.47 -0.02 -16.11
CA VAL A 133 10.26 -1.26 -16.08
C VAL A 133 10.35 -1.90 -17.46
N ILE A 134 9.30 -1.78 -18.29
CA ILE A 134 9.32 -2.30 -19.66
C ILE A 134 10.12 -1.37 -20.59
N SER A 135 9.94 -0.04 -20.48
CA SER A 135 10.62 0.90 -21.36
C SER A 135 12.13 0.94 -21.14
N ALA A 136 12.61 0.92 -19.89
CA ALA A 136 14.02 1.12 -19.59
C ALA A 136 14.96 0.10 -20.28
N PRO A 137 14.72 -1.23 -20.24
CA PRO A 137 15.52 -2.20 -20.98
C PRO A 137 15.46 -2.01 -22.50
N ILE A 138 14.29 -1.66 -23.06
CA ILE A 138 14.14 -1.43 -24.50
C ILE A 138 15.00 -0.23 -24.92
N THR A 139 14.94 0.87 -24.17
CA THR A 139 15.75 2.07 -24.42
C THR A 139 17.23 1.81 -24.22
N THR A 140 17.63 1.11 -23.16
CA THR A 140 19.05 0.82 -22.89
C THR A 140 19.63 -0.13 -23.94
N ILE A 141 18.99 -1.27 -24.21
CA ILE A 141 19.49 -2.26 -25.18
C ILE A 141 19.41 -1.70 -26.60
N GLY A 142 18.28 -1.11 -26.97
CA GLY A 142 18.10 -0.50 -28.29
C GLY A 142 19.04 0.69 -28.52
N GLY A 143 19.22 1.54 -27.51
CA GLY A 143 20.16 2.67 -27.58
C GLY A 143 21.61 2.23 -27.72
N VAL A 144 22.04 1.22 -26.95
CA VAL A 144 23.40 0.65 -27.09
C VAL A 144 23.58 0.04 -28.48
N GLY A 145 22.58 -0.69 -28.99
CA GLY A 145 22.61 -1.24 -30.35
C GLY A 145 22.75 -0.15 -31.43
N MET A 146 21.99 0.93 -31.33
CA MET A 146 22.07 2.07 -32.26
C MET A 146 23.42 2.80 -32.15
N ALA A 147 23.93 3.01 -30.94
CA ALA A 147 25.23 3.64 -30.72
C ALA A 147 26.38 2.82 -31.34
N ILE A 148 26.37 1.48 -31.16
CA ILE A 148 27.36 0.58 -31.77
C ILE A 148 27.24 0.59 -33.29
N SER A 149 26.01 0.65 -33.83
CA SER A 149 25.79 0.69 -35.28
C SER A 149 26.30 1.97 -35.94
N LEU A 150 26.32 3.10 -35.21
CA LEU A 150 26.94 4.33 -35.67
C LEU A 150 28.45 4.23 -35.63
N ASP A 151 28.99 3.87 -34.47
CA ASP A 151 30.43 3.76 -34.30
C ASP A 151 30.85 2.83 -33.14
N PRO A 152 31.49 1.69 -33.43
CA PRO A 152 31.91 0.73 -32.40
C PRO A 152 32.98 1.27 -31.45
N GLN A 153 33.90 2.13 -31.90
CA GLN A 153 34.99 2.62 -31.03
C GLN A 153 34.49 3.70 -30.07
N LEU A 154 33.62 4.61 -30.54
CA LEU A 154 32.98 5.62 -29.70
C LEU A 154 32.10 4.96 -28.62
N SER A 155 31.49 3.82 -28.96
CA SER A 155 30.70 3.01 -28.02
C SER A 155 31.51 2.41 -26.85
N LEU A 156 32.85 2.37 -26.92
CA LEU A 156 33.69 2.00 -25.78
C LEU A 156 33.54 2.98 -24.60
N ILE A 157 33.20 4.25 -24.88
CA ILE A 157 32.88 5.23 -23.85
C ILE A 157 31.67 4.74 -23.03
N LEU A 158 30.61 4.27 -23.70
CA LEU A 158 29.43 3.73 -23.02
C LEU A 158 29.75 2.45 -22.25
N ALA A 159 30.60 1.58 -22.80
CA ALA A 159 31.05 0.37 -22.12
C ALA A 159 31.79 0.66 -20.80
N ALA A 160 32.49 1.79 -20.69
CA ALA A 160 33.13 2.24 -19.46
C ALA A 160 32.17 2.98 -18.50
N VAL A 161 31.32 3.87 -19.04
CA VAL A 161 30.44 4.72 -18.24
C VAL A 161 29.26 3.96 -17.65
N ILE A 162 28.68 2.99 -18.38
CA ILE A 162 27.52 2.22 -17.89
C ILE A 162 27.85 1.47 -16.58
N PRO A 163 28.93 0.65 -16.50
CA PRO A 163 29.31 0.01 -15.23
C PRO A 163 29.63 1.02 -14.13
N LEU A 164 30.34 2.10 -14.46
CA LEU A 164 30.66 3.16 -13.49
C LEU A 164 29.39 3.74 -12.86
N LEU A 165 28.38 4.06 -13.68
CA LEU A 165 27.11 4.60 -13.22
C LEU A 165 26.35 3.59 -12.36
N VAL A 166 26.24 2.34 -12.83
CA VAL A 166 25.53 1.26 -12.10
C VAL A 166 26.16 1.02 -10.72
N VAL A 167 27.48 0.88 -10.66
CA VAL A 167 28.21 0.66 -9.40
C VAL A 167 28.05 1.87 -8.46
N SER A 168 28.17 3.08 -8.99
CA SER A 168 28.03 4.31 -8.20
C SER A 168 26.63 4.43 -7.58
N VAL A 169 25.58 4.24 -8.39
CA VAL A 169 24.19 4.31 -7.90
C VAL A 169 23.91 3.18 -6.90
N PHE A 170 24.38 1.96 -7.16
CA PHE A 170 24.23 0.84 -6.24
C PHE A 170 24.88 1.11 -4.88
N LEU A 171 26.12 1.61 -4.88
CA LEU A 171 26.85 1.94 -3.66
C LEU A 171 26.12 3.02 -2.85
N VAL A 172 25.69 4.09 -3.52
CA VAL A 172 24.94 5.18 -2.88
C VAL A 172 23.62 4.67 -2.33
N ALA A 173 22.86 3.88 -3.10
CA ALA A 173 21.60 3.30 -2.63
C ALA A 173 21.79 2.45 -1.37
N ARG A 174 22.84 1.61 -1.33
CA ARG A 174 23.17 0.79 -0.15
C ARG A 174 23.45 1.63 1.09
N ILE A 175 24.24 2.71 0.94
CA ILE A 175 24.59 3.62 2.03
C ILE A 175 23.36 4.38 2.51
N VAL A 176 22.62 5.01 1.58
CA VAL A 176 21.46 5.86 1.88
C VAL A 176 20.34 5.05 2.52
N LEU A 177 20.05 3.82 2.04
CA LEU A 177 19.04 2.95 2.64
C LEU A 177 19.36 2.55 4.08
N ALA A 178 20.63 2.39 4.43
CA ALA A 178 21.04 2.12 5.81
C ALA A 178 20.83 3.36 6.70
N MET A 179 21.15 4.55 6.19
CA MET A 179 21.01 5.79 6.95
C MET A 179 19.55 6.22 7.12
N PHE A 180 18.67 6.00 6.14
CA PHE A 180 17.23 6.26 6.28
C PHE A 180 16.58 5.41 7.39
N ARG A 181 17.07 4.18 7.61
CA ARG A 181 16.64 3.37 8.76
C ARG A 181 17.05 3.99 10.10
N ALA A 182 18.17 4.72 10.15
CA ALA A 182 18.55 5.47 11.35
C ALA A 182 17.59 6.66 11.56
N VAL A 183 17.32 7.46 10.50
CA VAL A 183 16.34 8.56 10.57
C VAL A 183 14.99 8.09 11.10
N GLN A 184 14.48 6.95 10.60
CA GLN A 184 13.21 6.40 11.07
C GLN A 184 13.22 6.10 12.57
N ARG A 185 14.28 5.48 13.09
CA ARG A 185 14.40 5.19 14.54
C ARG A 185 14.39 6.46 15.40
N HIS A 186 15.02 7.54 14.93
CA HIS A 186 14.99 8.83 15.63
C HIS A 186 13.61 9.52 15.55
N LEU A 187 12.92 9.41 14.41
CA LEU A 187 11.52 9.86 14.28
C LEU A 187 10.60 9.11 15.26
N ASP A 188 10.75 7.80 15.36
CA ASP A 188 9.95 6.98 16.28
C ASP A 188 10.19 7.38 17.74
N LYS A 189 11.45 7.66 18.11
CA LYS A 189 11.81 8.17 19.45
C LYS A 189 11.20 9.56 19.72
N LEU A 190 11.21 10.46 18.75
CA LEU A 190 10.58 11.79 18.88
C LEU A 190 9.07 11.65 19.09
N ASN A 191 8.41 10.80 18.30
CA ASN A 191 6.98 10.51 18.42
C ASN A 191 6.62 9.88 19.78
N LEU A 192 7.51 9.04 20.33
CA LEU A 192 7.33 8.47 21.67
C LEU A 192 7.33 9.57 22.74
N VAL A 193 8.35 10.45 22.74
CA VAL A 193 8.45 11.55 23.72
C VAL A 193 7.26 12.50 23.60
N PHE A 194 6.83 12.84 22.38
CA PHE A 194 5.62 13.67 22.21
C PHE A 194 4.37 13.01 22.77
N ARG A 195 4.20 11.69 22.54
CA ARG A 195 3.05 10.95 23.07
C ARG A 195 3.05 10.93 24.59
N GLU A 196 4.21 10.64 25.21
CA GLU A 196 4.37 10.67 26.67
C GLU A 196 4.05 12.07 27.24
N ASN A 197 4.49 13.14 26.58
CA ASN A 197 4.19 14.51 27.00
C ASN A 197 2.71 14.86 26.90
N LEU A 198 2.04 14.44 25.83
CA LEU A 198 0.61 14.72 25.64
C LEU A 198 -0.25 13.90 26.61
N THR A 199 0.03 12.62 26.78
CA THR A 199 -0.71 11.75 27.72
C THR A 199 -0.40 12.12 29.17
N GLY A 200 0.86 12.46 29.47
CA GLY A 200 1.37 12.81 30.79
C GLY A 200 1.25 14.29 31.16
N ILE A 201 0.57 15.12 30.35
CA ILE A 201 0.57 16.58 30.54
C ILE A 201 0.11 17.01 31.94
N ARG A 202 -0.84 16.28 32.55
CA ARG A 202 -1.31 16.53 33.91
C ARG A 202 -0.22 16.27 34.95
N VAL A 203 0.57 15.20 34.78
CA VAL A 203 1.69 14.84 35.66
C VAL A 203 2.80 15.87 35.53
N ILE A 204 3.17 16.23 34.30
CA ILE A 204 4.22 17.22 34.04
C ILE A 204 3.88 18.57 34.70
N ARG A 205 2.63 19.03 34.58
CA ARG A 205 2.16 20.26 35.22
C ARG A 205 2.07 20.14 36.74
N ALA A 206 1.59 19.01 37.26
CA ALA A 206 1.47 18.79 38.71
C ALA A 206 2.83 18.78 39.42
N PHE A 207 3.89 18.32 38.76
CA PHE A 207 5.26 18.29 39.28
C PHE A 207 6.15 19.45 38.79
N ASP A 208 5.58 20.42 38.07
CA ASP A 208 6.29 21.58 37.49
C ASP A 208 7.57 21.21 36.71
N ARG A 209 7.47 20.18 35.85
CA ARG A 209 8.60 19.61 35.08
C ARG A 209 8.63 20.03 33.60
N ALA A 210 7.98 21.13 33.23
CA ALA A 210 7.91 21.57 31.84
C ALA A 210 9.30 21.77 31.19
N ASP A 211 10.23 22.45 31.87
CA ASP A 211 11.59 22.69 31.38
C ASP A 211 12.43 21.42 31.27
N HIS A 212 12.10 20.40 32.07
CA HIS A 212 12.76 19.09 31.98
C HIS A 212 12.34 18.37 30.70
N GLU A 213 11.04 18.32 30.43
CA GLU A 213 10.52 17.70 29.21
C GLU A 213 10.87 18.48 27.94
N GLN A 214 10.96 19.82 28.02
CA GLN A 214 11.46 20.62 26.89
C GLN A 214 12.89 20.22 26.51
N ARG A 215 13.81 20.10 27.48
CA ARG A 215 15.19 19.65 27.24
C ARG A 215 15.23 18.24 26.66
N ARG A 216 14.36 17.34 27.13
CA ARG A 216 14.25 15.98 26.60
C ARG A 216 13.78 15.97 25.13
N VAL A 217 12.79 16.77 24.78
CA VAL A 217 12.33 16.95 23.39
C VAL A 217 13.44 17.55 22.53
N GLU A 218 14.12 18.60 23.00
CA GLU A 218 15.21 19.25 22.28
C GLU A 218 16.36 18.28 21.98
N ALA A 219 16.73 17.41 22.95
CA ALA A 219 17.76 16.40 22.74
C ALA A 219 17.38 15.41 21.64
N VAL A 220 16.17 14.86 21.68
CA VAL A 220 15.72 13.89 20.65
C VAL A 220 15.53 14.57 19.29
N ASN A 221 15.07 15.82 19.26
CA ASN A 221 14.96 16.60 18.03
C ASN A 221 16.34 16.92 17.43
N ARG A 222 17.34 17.20 18.27
CA ARG A 222 18.73 17.41 17.82
C ARG A 222 19.31 16.14 17.22
N ASP A 223 19.15 15.00 17.88
CA ASP A 223 19.58 13.69 17.35
C ASP A 223 18.98 13.45 15.95
N LEU A 224 17.67 13.70 15.80
CA LEU A 224 16.97 13.57 14.53
C LEU A 224 17.50 14.55 13.48
N THR A 225 17.77 15.80 13.87
CA THR A 225 18.30 16.83 12.98
C THR A 225 19.69 16.44 12.46
N GLU A 226 20.59 16.00 13.34
CA GLU A 226 21.95 15.61 12.97
C GLU A 226 21.98 14.45 11.98
N ILE A 227 21.22 13.38 12.25
CA ILE A 227 21.16 12.24 11.34
C ILE A 227 20.50 12.62 10.01
N SER A 228 19.46 13.46 10.05
CA SER A 228 18.77 13.93 8.84
C SER A 228 19.67 14.80 7.97
N LEU A 229 20.44 15.72 8.57
CA LEU A 229 21.43 16.53 7.86
C LEU A 229 22.51 15.65 7.23
N LYS A 230 23.01 14.63 7.95
CA LYS A 230 24.01 13.69 7.42
C LYS A 230 23.47 12.94 6.19
N VAL A 231 22.22 12.48 6.25
CA VAL A 231 21.55 11.82 5.11
C VAL A 231 21.40 12.77 3.93
N HIS A 232 20.82 13.94 4.14
CA HIS A 232 20.54 14.88 3.05
C HIS A 232 21.81 15.42 2.40
N ARG A 233 22.87 15.68 3.17
CA ARG A 233 24.19 16.05 2.62
C ARG A 233 24.77 14.93 1.76
N THR A 234 24.62 13.67 2.17
CA THR A 234 25.05 12.52 1.37
C THR A 234 24.25 12.42 0.07
N MET A 235 22.92 12.61 0.12
CA MET A 235 22.09 12.62 -1.09
C MET A 235 22.34 13.81 -2.00
N ALA A 236 22.69 14.97 -1.44
CA ALA A 236 22.94 16.19 -2.20
C ALA A 236 24.12 16.04 -3.18
N ILE A 237 25.06 15.12 -2.92
CA ILE A 237 26.20 14.81 -3.80
C ILE A 237 25.75 13.96 -5.01
N MET A 238 24.68 13.19 -4.89
CA MET A 238 24.26 12.22 -5.90
C MET A 238 23.86 12.88 -7.23
N MET A 239 23.04 13.93 -7.20
CA MET A 239 22.60 14.62 -8.42
C MET A 239 23.75 15.33 -9.15
N PRO A 240 24.61 16.12 -8.48
CA PRO A 240 25.82 16.67 -9.07
C PRO A 240 26.74 15.59 -9.66
N PHE A 241 26.93 14.46 -8.97
CA PHE A 241 27.74 13.35 -9.48
C PHE A 241 27.16 12.76 -10.77
N VAL A 242 25.84 12.51 -10.80
CA VAL A 242 25.16 12.03 -12.01
C VAL A 242 25.31 13.02 -13.17
N MET A 243 25.10 14.32 -12.92
CA MET A 243 25.29 15.36 -13.94
C MET A 243 26.74 15.46 -14.40
N LEU A 244 27.71 15.28 -13.50
CA LEU A 244 29.12 15.23 -13.84
C LEU A 244 29.43 14.05 -14.76
N VAL A 245 28.92 12.85 -14.45
CA VAL A 245 29.10 11.66 -15.31
C VAL A 245 28.47 11.87 -16.69
N LEU A 246 27.26 12.42 -16.76
CA LEU A 246 26.59 12.74 -18.03
C LEU A 246 27.40 13.74 -18.85
N ASN A 247 27.80 14.87 -18.26
CA ASN A 247 28.57 15.89 -18.95
C ASN A 247 29.98 15.40 -19.33
N ALA A 248 30.64 14.64 -18.47
CA ALA A 248 31.94 14.02 -18.78
C ALA A 248 31.82 13.03 -19.95
N THR A 249 30.72 12.28 -20.03
CA THR A 249 30.43 11.40 -21.18
C THR A 249 30.26 12.21 -22.45
N THR A 250 29.51 13.32 -22.41
CA THR A 250 29.36 14.23 -23.55
C THR A 250 30.69 14.83 -23.99
N VAL A 251 31.52 15.30 -23.06
CA VAL A 251 32.86 15.84 -23.36
C VAL A 251 33.77 14.76 -23.95
N ALA A 252 33.79 13.56 -23.37
CA ALA A 252 34.57 12.44 -23.90
C ALA A 252 34.11 12.05 -25.31
N ALA A 253 32.79 12.03 -25.55
CA ALA A 253 32.22 11.76 -26.86
C ALA A 253 32.63 12.83 -27.87
N PHE A 254 32.56 14.11 -27.52
CA PHE A 254 33.06 15.20 -28.38
C PHE A 254 34.56 15.07 -28.65
N TRP A 255 35.38 14.81 -27.63
CA TRP A 255 36.83 14.74 -27.76
C TRP A 255 37.27 13.61 -28.69
N VAL A 256 36.78 12.39 -28.44
CA VAL A 256 37.08 11.22 -29.28
C VAL A 256 36.43 11.37 -30.65
N GLY A 257 35.16 11.80 -30.68
CA GLY A 257 34.40 11.99 -31.90
C GLY A 257 35.02 13.01 -32.84
N ALA A 258 35.51 14.15 -32.34
CA ALA A 258 36.15 15.19 -33.14
C ALA A 258 37.38 14.66 -33.88
N TYR A 259 38.24 13.88 -33.21
CA TYR A 259 39.40 13.25 -33.87
C TYR A 259 38.96 12.27 -34.97
N ARG A 260 37.88 11.52 -34.75
CA ARG A 260 37.36 10.58 -35.77
C ARG A 260 36.69 11.29 -36.94
N VAL A 261 36.04 12.43 -36.70
CA VAL A 261 35.48 13.31 -37.74
C VAL A 261 36.61 13.92 -38.58
N ASP A 262 37.66 14.43 -37.93
CA ASP A 262 38.85 14.98 -38.61
C ASP A 262 39.56 13.91 -39.47
N ALA A 263 39.64 12.67 -38.97
CA ALA A 263 40.15 11.52 -39.72
C ALA A 263 39.21 11.02 -40.84
N GLY A 264 38.03 11.64 -41.04
CA GLY A 264 37.04 11.25 -42.05
C GLY A 264 36.34 9.91 -41.77
N GLN A 265 36.43 9.40 -40.54
CA GLN A 265 35.88 8.10 -40.14
C GLN A 265 34.47 8.18 -39.55
N LEU A 266 34.02 9.39 -39.20
CA LEU A 266 32.71 9.65 -38.59
C LEU A 266 32.13 10.94 -39.15
N GLU A 267 30.83 10.96 -39.42
CA GLU A 267 30.13 12.19 -39.83
C GLU A 267 29.69 13.00 -38.58
N VAL A 268 29.50 14.32 -38.74
CA VAL A 268 29.20 15.22 -37.60
C VAL A 268 27.82 14.94 -36.99
N GLY A 269 26.82 14.67 -37.83
CA GLY A 269 25.48 14.28 -37.43
C GLY A 269 25.46 12.94 -36.70
N ALA A 270 26.25 11.95 -37.15
CA ALA A 270 26.44 10.69 -36.44
C ALA A 270 26.99 10.88 -35.02
N LEU A 271 27.94 11.81 -34.81
CA LEU A 271 28.42 12.19 -33.49
C LEU A 271 27.31 12.81 -32.62
N MET A 272 26.50 13.72 -33.19
CA MET A 272 25.36 14.32 -32.47
C MET A 272 24.33 13.26 -32.07
N ALA A 273 24.00 12.32 -32.96
CA ALA A 273 23.10 11.23 -32.67
C ALA A 273 23.63 10.30 -31.57
N PHE A 274 24.93 9.98 -31.60
CA PHE A 274 25.58 9.20 -30.56
C PHE A 274 25.45 9.86 -29.17
N ILE A 275 25.70 11.16 -29.07
CA ILE A 275 25.58 11.90 -27.80
C ILE A 275 24.13 11.81 -27.29
N GLN A 276 23.14 11.94 -28.18
CA GLN A 276 21.74 11.84 -27.80
C GLN A 276 21.37 10.40 -27.34
N TYR A 277 21.89 9.37 -28.02
CA TYR A 277 21.74 7.98 -27.57
C TYR A 277 22.38 7.76 -26.19
N ALA A 278 23.60 8.25 -25.98
CA ALA A 278 24.30 8.17 -24.71
C ALA A 278 23.46 8.76 -23.57
N MET A 279 22.89 9.95 -23.76
CA MET A 279 22.03 10.58 -22.76
C MET A 279 20.77 9.76 -22.47
N GLN A 280 20.10 9.23 -23.50
CA GLN A 280 18.91 8.38 -23.32
C GLN A 280 19.23 7.10 -22.55
N ILE A 281 20.33 6.44 -22.89
CA ILE A 281 20.80 5.21 -22.23
C ILE A 281 21.08 5.48 -20.75
N LEU A 282 21.83 6.55 -20.44
CA LEU A 282 22.21 6.88 -19.07
C LEU A 282 20.98 7.28 -18.23
N MET A 283 20.03 8.02 -18.81
CA MET A 283 18.76 8.33 -18.14
C MET A 283 17.90 7.08 -17.88
N ALA A 284 17.82 6.16 -18.85
CA ALA A 284 17.11 4.89 -18.68
C ALA A 284 17.73 4.04 -17.55
N LEU A 285 19.06 4.02 -17.43
CA LEU A 285 19.77 3.33 -16.35
C LEU A 285 19.52 3.96 -14.97
N LEU A 286 19.45 5.29 -14.89
CA LEU A 286 19.08 5.98 -13.64
C LEU A 286 17.66 5.62 -13.21
N MET A 287 16.70 5.63 -14.13
CA MET A 287 15.32 5.19 -13.85
C MET A 287 15.27 3.71 -13.42
N MET A 288 16.05 2.85 -14.07
CA MET A 288 16.16 1.43 -13.71
C MET A 288 16.70 1.24 -12.29
N SER A 289 17.62 2.09 -11.86
CA SER A 289 18.17 2.04 -10.51
C SER A 289 17.13 2.36 -9.43
N MET A 290 16.19 3.28 -9.70
CA MET A 290 15.10 3.62 -8.77
C MET A 290 14.13 2.45 -8.55
N ILE A 291 13.98 1.56 -9.55
CA ILE A 291 13.15 0.36 -9.45
C ILE A 291 13.67 -0.58 -8.35
N PHE A 292 14.99 -0.71 -8.18
CA PHE A 292 15.59 -1.54 -7.13
C PHE A 292 15.25 -1.10 -5.70
N VAL A 293 14.91 0.18 -5.51
CA VAL A 293 14.48 0.70 -4.20
C VAL A 293 12.98 0.48 -3.98
N MET A 294 12.17 0.59 -5.03
CA MET A 294 10.72 0.49 -4.95
C MET A 294 10.20 -0.96 -4.92
N LEU A 295 10.85 -1.88 -5.65
CA LEU A 295 10.41 -3.28 -5.73
C LEU A 295 10.39 -4.00 -4.36
N PRO A 296 11.41 -3.88 -3.50
CA PRO A 296 11.36 -4.51 -2.16
C PRO A 296 10.22 -3.98 -1.29
N ARG A 297 9.92 -2.66 -1.38
CA ARG A 297 8.79 -2.06 -0.65
C ARG A 297 7.46 -2.65 -1.11
N ALA A 298 7.29 -2.79 -2.42
CA ALA A 298 6.12 -3.41 -3.01
C ALA A 298 5.99 -4.89 -2.62
N ALA A 299 7.10 -5.61 -2.55
CA ALA A 299 7.13 -7.01 -2.12
C ALA A 299 6.67 -7.17 -0.67
N ALA A 300 7.12 -6.31 0.26
CA ALA A 300 6.68 -6.33 1.65
C ALA A 300 5.18 -6.02 1.80
N SER A 301 4.65 -5.04 1.04
CA SER A 301 3.20 -4.78 0.99
C SER A 301 2.43 -5.97 0.43
N ALA A 302 2.94 -6.61 -0.63
CA ALA A 302 2.32 -7.81 -1.19
C ALA A 302 2.33 -8.98 -0.21
N GLU A 303 3.38 -9.16 0.59
CA GLU A 303 3.48 -10.20 1.60
C GLU A 303 2.43 -10.02 2.70
N ARG A 304 2.28 -8.81 3.25
CA ARG A 304 1.23 -8.50 4.25
C ARG A 304 -0.19 -8.69 3.71
N ILE A 305 -0.42 -8.37 2.43
CA ILE A 305 -1.71 -8.64 1.79
C ILE A 305 -1.95 -10.14 1.66
N ASN A 306 -0.94 -10.93 1.25
CA ASN A 306 -1.09 -12.37 1.18
C ASN A 306 -1.32 -12.98 2.57
N GLU A 307 -0.67 -12.49 3.62
CA GLU A 307 -0.93 -12.94 5.00
C GLU A 307 -2.41 -12.81 5.38
N VAL A 308 -3.07 -11.70 5.00
CA VAL A 308 -4.51 -11.53 5.22
C VAL A 308 -5.32 -12.53 4.38
N LEU A 309 -5.03 -12.63 3.08
CA LEU A 309 -5.75 -13.52 2.16
C LEU A 309 -5.56 -15.02 2.47
N ASP A 310 -4.44 -15.39 3.08
CA ASP A 310 -4.09 -16.76 3.46
C ASP A 310 -4.56 -17.08 4.90
N THR A 311 -5.04 -16.10 5.67
CA THR A 311 -5.61 -16.32 7.00
C THR A 311 -7.01 -16.92 6.85
N ALA A 312 -7.20 -18.14 7.38
CA ALA A 312 -8.51 -18.76 7.48
C ALA A 312 -9.27 -18.21 8.71
N PRO A 313 -10.56 -17.87 8.59
CA PRO A 313 -11.37 -17.48 9.74
C PRO A 313 -11.43 -18.59 10.78
N ALA A 314 -11.19 -18.28 12.06
CA ALA A 314 -11.25 -19.26 13.15
C ALA A 314 -12.67 -19.79 13.41
N VAL A 315 -13.69 -18.95 13.16
CA VAL A 315 -15.10 -19.30 13.35
C VAL A 315 -15.77 -19.37 11.98
N MET A 316 -16.25 -20.54 11.61
CA MET A 316 -17.04 -20.77 10.39
C MET A 316 -18.41 -21.36 10.73
N ASP A 317 -19.40 -21.00 9.91
CA ASP A 317 -20.73 -21.60 10.01
C ASP A 317 -20.68 -23.08 9.62
N PRO A 318 -21.44 -23.95 10.31
CA PRO A 318 -21.55 -25.34 9.93
C PRO A 318 -22.28 -25.49 8.59
N PRO A 319 -21.99 -26.54 7.80
CA PRO A 319 -22.67 -26.77 6.52
C PRO A 319 -24.17 -27.05 6.67
N VAL A 320 -24.59 -27.53 7.85
CA VAL A 320 -26.00 -27.73 8.21
C VAL A 320 -26.22 -27.13 9.59
N THR A 321 -27.10 -26.14 9.67
CA THR A 321 -27.51 -25.51 10.92
C THR A 321 -28.50 -26.41 11.65
N ARG A 322 -28.29 -26.63 12.95
CA ARG A 322 -29.34 -27.18 13.81
C ARG A 322 -30.21 -26.06 14.36
N LEU A 323 -31.51 -26.18 14.11
CA LEU A 323 -32.51 -25.34 14.77
C LEU A 323 -32.88 -25.96 16.12
N PRO A 324 -33.05 -25.15 17.18
CA PRO A 324 -33.46 -25.67 18.48
C PRO A 324 -34.91 -26.14 18.43
N GLY A 325 -35.23 -27.14 19.25
CA GLY A 325 -36.61 -27.63 19.40
C GLY A 325 -37.55 -26.62 20.09
N SER A 326 -37.00 -25.63 20.80
CA SER A 326 -37.74 -24.53 21.42
C SER A 326 -36.88 -23.28 21.49
N ALA A 327 -37.45 -22.10 21.28
CA ALA A 327 -36.73 -20.82 21.40
C ALA A 327 -37.10 -20.11 22.72
N ARG A 328 -36.53 -20.57 23.84
CA ARG A 328 -36.87 -20.04 25.18
C ARG A 328 -35.79 -19.12 25.74
N GLY A 329 -34.58 -19.12 25.17
CA GLY A 329 -33.46 -18.33 25.64
C GLY A 329 -32.70 -18.96 26.81
N GLU A 330 -32.66 -20.29 26.90
CA GLU A 330 -31.81 -20.97 27.89
C GLU A 330 -30.34 -20.95 27.44
N LEU A 331 -29.43 -20.57 28.34
CA LEU A 331 -27.98 -20.57 28.09
C LEU A 331 -27.28 -21.51 29.07
N GLU A 332 -26.56 -22.50 28.55
CA GLU A 332 -25.79 -23.47 29.35
C GLU A 332 -24.31 -23.41 28.98
N PHE A 333 -23.46 -23.27 29.99
CA PHE A 333 -22.02 -23.56 29.89
C PHE A 333 -21.77 -24.92 30.52
N ARG A 334 -21.14 -25.83 29.76
CA ARG A 334 -20.82 -27.20 30.20
C ARG A 334 -19.32 -27.46 30.11
N ASP A 335 -18.66 -27.46 31.27
CA ASP A 335 -17.23 -27.70 31.45
C ASP A 335 -16.34 -26.84 30.52
N VAL A 336 -16.74 -25.58 30.33
CA VAL A 336 -16.16 -24.68 29.33
C VAL A 336 -14.78 -24.20 29.78
N SER A 337 -13.79 -24.43 28.94
CA SER A 337 -12.45 -23.85 29.09
C SER A 337 -12.07 -23.10 27.82
N PHE A 338 -11.44 -21.93 27.98
CA PHE A 338 -11.02 -21.11 26.85
C PHE A 338 -9.69 -20.40 27.14
N THR A 339 -8.80 -20.42 26.14
CA THR A 339 -7.52 -19.73 26.16
C THR A 339 -7.41 -18.84 24.93
N TYR A 340 -7.15 -17.54 25.12
CA TYR A 340 -6.88 -16.65 24.00
C TYR A 340 -5.61 -17.09 23.24
N PRO A 341 -5.54 -16.91 21.91
CA PRO A 341 -4.34 -17.20 21.15
C PRO A 341 -3.10 -16.52 21.75
N GLY A 342 -2.06 -17.30 22.06
CA GLY A 342 -0.81 -16.81 22.64
C GLY A 342 -0.83 -16.58 24.16
N ALA A 343 -1.95 -16.80 24.85
CA ALA A 343 -2.00 -16.75 26.30
C ALA A 343 -1.41 -18.03 26.93
N THR A 344 -0.67 -17.88 28.03
CA THR A 344 -0.08 -19.01 28.78
C THR A 344 -1.02 -19.64 29.80
N ARG A 345 -2.15 -18.99 30.10
CA ARG A 345 -3.16 -19.47 31.05
C ARG A 345 -4.57 -19.33 30.46
N PRO A 346 -5.49 -20.25 30.79
CA PRO A 346 -6.87 -20.16 30.36
C PRO A 346 -7.55 -18.94 30.99
N ALA A 347 -8.35 -18.23 30.19
CA ALA A 347 -9.21 -17.14 30.66
C ALA A 347 -10.48 -17.67 31.35
N LEU A 348 -10.92 -18.87 30.97
CA LEU A 348 -11.96 -19.65 31.63
C LEU A 348 -11.45 -21.08 31.78
N ASP A 349 -11.61 -21.68 32.96
CA ASP A 349 -11.22 -23.07 33.25
C ASP A 349 -12.41 -23.82 33.85
N ARG A 350 -12.90 -24.81 33.10
CA ARG A 350 -13.97 -25.75 33.51
C ARG A 350 -15.23 -25.08 34.10
N VAL A 351 -15.65 -23.97 33.49
CA VAL A 351 -16.82 -23.21 33.93
C VAL A 351 -18.11 -23.93 33.53
N SER A 352 -19.00 -24.14 34.51
CA SER A 352 -20.32 -24.73 34.28
C SER A 352 -21.41 -23.93 34.99
N PHE A 353 -22.43 -23.49 34.26
CA PHE A 353 -23.62 -22.83 34.81
C PHE A 353 -24.78 -22.85 33.81
N VAL A 354 -26.00 -22.62 34.29
CA VAL A 354 -27.20 -22.48 33.45
C VAL A 354 -27.88 -21.15 33.79
N ALA A 355 -28.14 -20.32 32.79
CA ALA A 355 -29.00 -19.15 32.89
C ALA A 355 -30.36 -19.49 32.27
N ARG A 356 -31.42 -19.44 33.08
CA ARG A 356 -32.75 -19.91 32.68
C ARG A 356 -33.58 -18.81 32.00
N PRO A 357 -34.52 -19.20 31.13
CA PRO A 357 -35.47 -18.27 30.51
C PRO A 357 -36.18 -17.36 31.53
N GLY A 358 -36.19 -16.05 31.26
CA GLY A 358 -36.88 -15.06 32.08
C GLY A 358 -36.17 -14.64 33.38
N GLU A 359 -35.04 -15.25 33.72
CA GLU A 359 -34.24 -14.90 34.89
C GLU A 359 -33.13 -13.88 34.55
N ILE A 360 -32.80 -13.00 35.50
CA ILE A 360 -31.65 -12.11 35.39
C ILE A 360 -30.46 -12.80 36.07
N THR A 361 -29.48 -13.24 35.26
CA THR A 361 -28.24 -13.84 35.77
C THR A 361 -27.14 -12.79 35.84
N ALA A 362 -26.63 -12.51 37.05
CA ALA A 362 -25.54 -11.56 37.27
C ALA A 362 -24.18 -12.28 37.36
N VAL A 363 -23.22 -11.89 36.50
CA VAL A 363 -21.85 -12.42 36.52
C VAL A 363 -20.90 -11.40 37.17
N ILE A 364 -20.44 -11.69 38.38
CA ILE A 364 -19.61 -10.79 39.20
C ILE A 364 -18.18 -11.32 39.38
N GLY A 365 -17.21 -10.41 39.51
CA GLY A 365 -15.80 -10.75 39.74
C GLY A 365 -14.84 -9.60 39.43
N GLY A 366 -13.60 -9.68 39.91
CA GLY A 366 -12.56 -8.68 39.68
C GLY A 366 -12.16 -8.52 38.20
N THR A 367 -11.41 -7.47 37.85
CA THR A 367 -10.85 -7.30 36.50
C THR A 367 -10.00 -8.51 36.11
N GLY A 368 -10.18 -9.02 34.89
CA GLY A 368 -9.45 -10.20 34.39
C GLY A 368 -10.07 -11.55 34.78
N SER A 369 -11.20 -11.59 35.48
CA SER A 369 -11.86 -12.85 35.89
C SER A 369 -12.61 -13.60 34.77
N GLY A 370 -12.44 -13.24 33.50
CA GLY A 370 -13.08 -13.93 32.36
C GLY A 370 -14.54 -13.54 32.05
N LYS A 371 -15.13 -12.55 32.72
CA LYS A 371 -16.54 -12.14 32.50
C LYS A 371 -16.86 -11.79 31.04
N SER A 372 -16.07 -10.90 30.45
CA SER A 372 -16.24 -10.50 29.05
C SER A 372 -15.98 -11.68 28.09
N THR A 373 -15.09 -12.60 28.47
CA THR A 373 -14.83 -13.82 27.71
C THR A 373 -16.05 -14.74 27.67
N ALA A 374 -16.76 -14.90 28.79
CA ALA A 374 -18.00 -15.68 28.81
C ALA A 374 -19.05 -15.11 27.85
N VAL A 375 -19.27 -13.78 27.87
CA VAL A 375 -20.19 -13.10 26.94
C VAL A 375 -19.76 -13.30 25.48
N ASN A 376 -18.47 -13.19 25.19
CA ASN A 376 -17.94 -13.37 23.83
C ASN A 376 -18.12 -14.80 23.30
N LEU A 377 -18.03 -15.81 24.17
CA LEU A 377 -18.29 -17.21 23.79
C LEU A 377 -19.77 -17.45 23.49
N THR A 378 -20.68 -16.81 24.22
CA THR A 378 -22.13 -16.89 23.94
C THR A 378 -22.48 -16.35 22.55
N LEU A 379 -21.83 -15.26 22.12
CA LEU A 379 -22.00 -14.67 20.79
C LEU A 379 -21.20 -15.39 19.69
N ARG A 380 -20.47 -16.44 20.07
CA ARG A 380 -19.53 -17.17 19.23
C ARG A 380 -18.57 -16.25 18.47
N PHE A 381 -18.03 -15.26 19.19
CA PHE A 381 -16.87 -14.51 18.70
C PHE A 381 -15.58 -15.30 18.81
N TYR A 382 -15.59 -16.29 19.70
CA TYR A 382 -14.58 -17.32 19.89
C TYR A 382 -15.28 -18.67 20.07
N ASP A 383 -14.63 -19.75 19.67
CA ASP A 383 -15.04 -21.11 20.05
C ASP A 383 -14.30 -21.54 21.32
N ALA A 384 -14.99 -22.26 22.21
CA ALA A 384 -14.37 -22.80 23.42
C ALA A 384 -13.28 -23.82 23.09
N THR A 385 -12.18 -23.80 23.84
CA THR A 385 -11.07 -24.76 23.68
C THR A 385 -11.46 -26.16 24.18
N ARG A 386 -12.30 -26.22 25.22
CA ARG A 386 -12.88 -27.45 25.78
C ARG A 386 -14.29 -27.17 26.29
N GLY A 387 -15.14 -28.20 26.31
CA GLY A 387 -16.54 -28.08 26.73
C GLY A 387 -17.46 -27.59 25.62
N SER A 388 -18.65 -27.14 26.01
CA SER A 388 -19.68 -26.63 25.10
C SER A 388 -20.45 -25.47 25.70
N VAL A 389 -20.79 -24.49 24.86
CA VAL A 389 -21.74 -23.42 25.19
C VAL A 389 -23.00 -23.71 24.38
N LEU A 390 -24.13 -23.88 25.04
CA LEU A 390 -25.40 -24.24 24.42
C LEU A 390 -26.40 -23.10 24.57
N VAL A 391 -27.12 -22.81 23.48
CA VAL A 391 -28.29 -21.92 23.48
C VAL A 391 -29.49 -22.77 23.08
N ASP A 392 -30.50 -22.81 23.94
CA ASP A 392 -31.70 -23.65 23.80
C ASP A 392 -31.37 -25.13 23.50
N GLY A 393 -30.36 -25.66 24.21
CA GLY A 393 -29.91 -27.04 24.10
C GLY A 393 -29.07 -27.38 22.86
N VAL A 394 -28.80 -26.41 21.98
CA VAL A 394 -27.95 -26.58 20.79
C VAL A 394 -26.63 -25.86 21.00
N ASP A 395 -25.50 -26.55 20.79
CA ASP A 395 -24.16 -25.95 20.89
C ASP A 395 -24.02 -24.79 19.89
N VAL A 396 -23.51 -23.64 20.32
CA VAL A 396 -23.32 -22.45 19.48
C VAL A 396 -22.56 -22.75 18.19
N ARG A 397 -21.70 -23.78 18.19
CA ARG A 397 -20.95 -24.25 17.01
C ARG A 397 -21.81 -24.86 15.91
N GLU A 398 -23.00 -25.35 16.27
CA GLU A 398 -23.97 -25.97 15.37
C GLU A 398 -24.99 -24.95 14.80
N TRP A 399 -24.88 -23.68 15.19
CA TRP A 399 -25.68 -22.59 14.65
C TRP A 399 -25.00 -21.89 13.48
N ALA A 400 -25.80 -21.40 12.53
CA ALA A 400 -25.36 -20.29 11.68
C ALA A 400 -25.20 -19.03 12.54
N GLN A 401 -24.09 -18.31 12.36
CA GLN A 401 -23.77 -17.12 13.17
C GLN A 401 -24.87 -16.06 13.11
N ALA A 402 -25.46 -15.83 11.93
CA ALA A 402 -26.52 -14.84 11.75
C ALA A 402 -27.79 -15.19 12.56
N GLU A 403 -28.17 -16.46 12.62
CA GLU A 403 -29.35 -16.91 13.36
C GLU A 403 -29.13 -16.85 14.88
N LEU A 404 -27.95 -17.26 15.34
CA LEU A 404 -27.58 -17.18 16.76
C LEU A 404 -27.57 -15.72 17.23
N ARG A 405 -26.86 -14.84 16.50
CA ARG A 405 -26.69 -13.43 16.89
C ARG A 405 -27.97 -12.62 16.72
N GLY A 406 -28.83 -12.95 15.75
CA GLY A 406 -30.14 -12.32 15.59
C GLY A 406 -31.10 -12.57 16.76
N ARG A 407 -30.81 -13.56 17.61
CA ARG A 407 -31.59 -13.87 18.83
C ARG A 407 -31.01 -13.25 20.09
N ILE A 408 -29.83 -12.62 20.01
CA ILE A 408 -29.11 -12.09 21.17
C ILE A 408 -29.01 -10.57 21.05
N GLY A 409 -29.64 -9.84 22.00
CA GLY A 409 -29.35 -8.43 22.20
C GLY A 409 -28.00 -8.26 22.88
N TYR A 410 -27.10 -7.46 22.30
CA TYR A 410 -25.76 -7.24 22.82
C TYR A 410 -25.49 -5.77 23.11
N VAL A 411 -25.03 -5.48 24.32
CA VAL A 411 -24.53 -4.16 24.72
C VAL A 411 -23.06 -4.31 25.08
N SER A 412 -22.19 -3.70 24.29
CA SER A 412 -20.74 -3.79 24.49
C SER A 412 -20.25 -2.94 25.67
N GLN A 413 -19.09 -3.31 26.23
CA GLN A 413 -18.48 -2.54 27.33
C GLN A 413 -18.05 -1.12 26.90
N LYS A 414 -17.67 -0.94 25.63
CA LYS A 414 -17.36 0.35 25.03
C LYS A 414 -18.28 0.58 23.85
N SER A 415 -19.29 1.41 24.03
CA SER A 415 -20.23 1.77 22.97
C SER A 415 -19.49 2.41 21.79
N VAL A 416 -19.76 1.91 20.59
CA VAL A 416 -19.32 2.48 19.32
C VAL A 416 -20.59 2.82 18.54
N LEU A 417 -20.63 4.04 18.00
CA LEU A 417 -21.69 4.50 17.11
C LEU A 417 -21.10 4.68 15.71
N PHE A 418 -21.96 4.58 14.71
CA PHE A 418 -21.59 4.77 13.31
C PHE A 418 -22.09 6.12 12.81
N SER A 419 -21.38 6.69 11.83
CA SER A 419 -21.82 7.92 11.17
C SER A 419 -23.19 7.69 10.52
N GLY A 420 -24.12 8.63 10.72
CA GLY A 420 -25.54 8.48 10.38
C GLY A 420 -26.41 9.35 11.29
N THR A 421 -27.68 9.00 11.50
CA THR A 421 -28.54 9.66 12.50
C THR A 421 -28.63 8.84 13.79
N VAL A 422 -29.13 9.46 14.87
CA VAL A 422 -29.51 8.75 16.10
C VAL A 422 -30.51 7.63 15.77
N ALA A 423 -31.50 7.92 14.93
CA ALA A 423 -32.51 6.94 14.53
C ALA A 423 -31.92 5.75 13.77
N GLU A 424 -30.98 5.99 12.84
CA GLU A 424 -30.28 4.93 12.10
C GLU A 424 -29.47 4.03 13.03
N ASN A 425 -28.78 4.61 14.02
CA ASN A 425 -28.03 3.82 15.01
C ASN A 425 -28.96 3.01 15.93
N LEU A 426 -30.11 3.56 16.34
CA LEU A 426 -31.10 2.83 17.15
C LEU A 426 -31.79 1.70 16.36
N ARG A 427 -31.97 1.89 15.04
CA ARG A 427 -32.52 0.88 14.13
C ARG A 427 -31.53 -0.19 13.69
N TYR A 428 -30.26 -0.08 14.06
CA TYR A 428 -29.21 -1.00 13.62
C TYR A 428 -29.52 -2.50 13.91
N GLY A 429 -30.26 -2.79 14.98
CA GLY A 429 -30.70 -4.15 15.30
C GLY A 429 -31.96 -4.61 14.55
N ARG A 430 -32.74 -3.68 13.98
CA ARG A 430 -33.97 -3.94 13.22
C ARG A 430 -34.36 -2.74 12.34
N ASP A 431 -33.95 -2.78 11.08
CA ASP A 431 -34.17 -1.68 10.11
C ASP A 431 -35.63 -1.24 10.00
N GLY A 432 -36.58 -2.18 10.11
CA GLY A 432 -38.02 -1.94 10.00
C GLY A 432 -38.69 -1.41 11.27
N ALA A 433 -37.95 -1.00 12.32
CA ALA A 433 -38.57 -0.47 13.54
C ALA A 433 -39.23 0.89 13.31
N THR A 434 -40.49 1.01 13.72
CA THR A 434 -41.24 2.27 13.64
C THR A 434 -40.67 3.32 14.59
N ASP A 435 -40.93 4.58 14.28
CA ASP A 435 -40.54 5.70 15.13
C ASP A 435 -41.05 5.57 16.59
N GLU A 436 -42.24 5.02 16.77
CA GLU A 436 -42.82 4.79 18.09
C GLU A 436 -42.04 3.73 18.88
N GLU A 437 -41.67 2.62 18.25
CA GLU A 437 -40.84 1.58 18.86
C GLU A 437 -39.44 2.10 19.20
N VAL A 438 -38.86 2.94 18.33
CA VAL A 438 -37.58 3.60 18.58
C VAL A 438 -37.67 4.54 19.79
N ARG A 439 -38.74 5.35 19.90
CA ARG A 439 -38.97 6.21 21.08
C ARG A 439 -39.21 5.40 22.33
N HIS A 440 -39.94 4.29 22.24
CA HIS A 440 -40.16 3.38 23.37
C HIS A 440 -38.83 2.79 23.86
N ALA A 441 -38.00 2.26 22.96
CA ALA A 441 -36.68 1.73 23.29
C ALA A 441 -35.77 2.81 23.90
N ALA A 442 -35.77 4.02 23.34
CA ALA A 442 -35.03 5.16 23.90
C ALA A 442 -35.54 5.57 25.30
N GLY A 443 -36.84 5.45 25.55
CA GLY A 443 -37.45 5.69 26.87
C GLY A 443 -37.01 4.65 27.90
N VAL A 444 -37.06 3.36 27.55
CA VAL A 444 -36.57 2.25 28.40
C VAL A 444 -35.08 2.43 28.70
N ALA A 445 -34.28 2.84 27.72
CA ALA A 445 -32.86 3.12 27.88
C ALA A 445 -32.55 4.45 28.60
N GLN A 446 -33.58 5.21 29.01
CA GLN A 446 -33.44 6.54 29.64
C GLN A 446 -32.66 7.56 28.77
N ALA A 447 -32.69 7.38 27.44
CA ALA A 447 -32.02 8.23 26.48
C ALA A 447 -32.96 9.24 25.79
N LEU A 448 -34.28 9.04 25.88
CA LEU A 448 -35.27 9.83 25.12
C LEU A 448 -35.20 11.34 25.42
N GLU A 449 -35.00 11.71 26.69
CA GLU A 449 -34.91 13.12 27.11
C GLU A 449 -33.70 13.81 26.48
N PHE A 450 -32.52 13.19 26.58
CA PHE A 450 -31.29 13.66 25.94
C PHE A 450 -31.44 13.75 24.42
N ILE A 451 -32.02 12.73 23.78
CA ILE A 451 -32.19 12.71 22.32
C ILE A 451 -33.13 13.83 21.90
N THR A 452 -34.22 14.06 22.62
CA THR A 452 -35.22 15.08 22.28
C THR A 452 -34.70 16.50 22.51
N ALA A 453 -33.72 16.67 23.41
CA ALA A 453 -33.01 17.94 23.61
C ALA A 453 -32.01 18.27 22.47
N LEU A 454 -31.67 17.30 21.60
CA LEU A 454 -30.82 17.56 20.45
C LEU A 454 -31.54 18.43 19.40
N PRO A 455 -30.82 19.30 18.66
CA PRO A 455 -31.43 20.21 17.69
C PRO A 455 -32.33 19.53 16.65
N GLN A 456 -32.03 18.29 16.27
CA GLN A 456 -32.79 17.51 15.29
C GLN A 456 -33.39 16.22 15.87
N GLY A 457 -33.39 16.06 17.19
CA GLY A 457 -33.98 14.89 17.84
C GLY A 457 -33.39 13.56 17.37
N LEU A 458 -34.27 12.67 16.90
CA LEU A 458 -33.91 11.37 16.32
C LEU A 458 -33.14 11.50 14.99
N ASP A 459 -33.35 12.57 14.23
CA ASP A 459 -32.65 12.80 12.96
C ASP A 459 -31.30 13.48 13.16
N ASN A 460 -30.90 13.73 14.41
CA ASN A 460 -29.64 14.38 14.71
C ASN A 460 -28.45 13.55 14.19
N PRO A 461 -27.54 14.17 13.41
CA PRO A 461 -26.41 13.46 12.85
C PRO A 461 -25.40 13.09 13.95
N LEU A 462 -24.84 11.89 13.80
CA LEU A 462 -23.71 11.35 14.52
C LEU A 462 -22.55 11.30 13.50
N ALA A 463 -21.42 11.92 13.85
CA ALA A 463 -20.25 12.03 12.99
C ALA A 463 -19.17 11.01 13.37
#